data_AF-A0A915LSB0-F1
#
_entry.id   AF-A0A915LSB0-F1
#
_cell.length_a   1.000
_cell.length_b   1.000
_cell.length_c   1.000
_cell.angle_alpha   90.00
_cell.angle_beta   90.00
_cell.angle_gamma   90.00
#
_symmetry.space_group_name_H-M   'P 1'
#
loop_
_entity.id
_entity.type
_entity.pdbx_description
1 polymer ?
#
loop_
_entity_poly.entity_id
_entity_poly.type
_entity_poly.pdbx_seq_one_letter_code
_entity_poly.pdbx_strand_id
1 'polypeptide(L)'
;LDLWRQARYQQRDYDVDETTSSCSSTGVPSSYPTTPPPPMPPSCSKRHIYTDTSVFTQIDQLAVSVASQEMQTFTELVRSLTAGARSDVDKARAIYRWITVKNLNVMTFDPNLDKDNPMSLLRGIKYGTESYHVLFKRLCSYAGLHCDVIKGFSKSAGYQPGIPFPDNRFRNTWNA
;
A
#
# COMPACT_ATOMS: atom_id res chain seq x y z
N LEU A 1 11.41 -11.24 -1.38
CA LEU A 1 10.65 -11.48 -2.63
C LEU A 1 9.48 -12.46 -2.45
N ASP A 2 9.41 -13.22 -1.35
CA ASP A 2 8.38 -14.27 -1.18
C ASP A 2 7.01 -13.79 -0.66
N LEU A 3 6.94 -12.65 0.02
CA LEU A 3 5.68 -12.09 0.57
C LEU A 3 4.61 -11.83 -0.52
N TRP A 4 5.02 -11.50 -1.74
CA TRP A 4 4.13 -11.19 -2.86
C TRP A 4 3.80 -12.41 -3.75
N ARG A 5 4.28 -13.62 -3.42
CA ARG A 5 3.78 -14.85 -4.05
C ARG A 5 2.47 -15.30 -3.40
N GLN A 6 2.32 -15.11 -2.08
CA GLN A 6 1.15 -15.55 -1.32
C GLN A 6 -0.12 -14.74 -1.62
N ALA A 7 -0.01 -13.43 -1.87
CA ALA A 7 -1.17 -12.58 -2.21
C ALA A 7 -1.86 -12.95 -3.54
N ARG A 8 -1.19 -13.68 -4.44
CA ARG A 8 -1.70 -13.99 -5.79
C ARG A 8 -2.79 -15.07 -5.81
N TYR A 9 -3.00 -15.80 -4.72
CA TYR A 9 -3.94 -16.93 -4.69
C TYR A 9 -5.39 -16.55 -4.37
N GLN A 10 -5.69 -15.30 -3.97
CA GLN A 10 -6.95 -14.96 -3.27
C GLN A 10 -7.95 -14.10 -4.07
N GLN A 11 -7.75 -13.90 -5.38
CA GLN A 11 -8.39 -12.80 -6.13
C GLN A 11 -9.69 -13.12 -6.91
N ARG A 12 -10.57 -13.98 -6.39
CA ARG A 12 -11.91 -14.18 -6.99
C ARG A 12 -12.93 -13.23 -6.36
N ASP A 13 -13.57 -12.45 -7.22
CA ASP A 13 -14.78 -11.63 -7.07
C ASP A 13 -14.72 -10.10 -6.77
N TYR A 14 -15.69 -9.44 -7.41
CA TYR A 14 -16.21 -8.04 -7.32
C TYR A 14 -15.58 -6.95 -8.22
N ASP A 15 -16.40 -6.41 -9.11
CA ASP A 15 -16.16 -5.38 -10.15
C ASP A 15 -17.37 -4.42 -10.16
N VAL A 16 -17.18 -3.08 -10.19
CA VAL A 16 -18.13 -2.06 -10.74
C VAL A 16 -17.37 -0.77 -11.11
N ASP A 17 -17.80 -0.18 -12.23
CA ASP A 17 -17.22 0.83 -13.14
C ASP A 17 -17.40 2.32 -12.74
N GLU A 18 -16.59 3.21 -13.32
CA GLU A 18 -16.43 4.64 -12.99
C GLU A 18 -16.70 5.55 -14.21
N THR A 19 -17.12 6.82 -14.03
CA THR A 19 -17.25 7.79 -15.14
C THR A 19 -16.87 9.23 -14.74
N THR A 20 -16.43 9.97 -15.76
CA THR A 20 -15.39 11.02 -15.86
C THR A 20 -15.69 12.47 -15.40
N SER A 21 -14.57 13.21 -15.26
CA SER A 21 -14.31 14.53 -14.64
C SER A 21 -14.28 15.74 -15.60
N SER A 22 -14.27 16.98 -15.06
CA SER A 22 -13.62 18.18 -15.64
C SER A 22 -13.37 19.28 -14.58
N CYS A 23 -12.28 20.06 -14.69
CA CYS A 23 -11.72 20.92 -13.63
C CYS A 23 -11.54 22.42 -14.01
N SER A 24 -11.47 23.29 -13.00
CA SER A 24 -10.87 24.64 -13.06
C SER A 24 -10.44 25.08 -11.66
N SER A 25 -9.29 25.76 -11.58
CA SER A 25 -8.45 25.95 -10.39
C SER A 25 -8.44 27.40 -9.86
N THR A 26 -8.42 27.59 -8.53
CA THR A 26 -7.77 28.74 -7.85
C THR A 26 -7.54 28.44 -6.36
N GLY A 27 -6.40 28.92 -5.83
CA GLY A 27 -5.81 28.49 -4.57
C GLY A 27 -6.50 28.92 -3.26
N VAL A 28 -6.46 28.00 -2.30
CA VAL A 28 -6.73 28.07 -0.85
C VAL A 28 -5.79 27.01 -0.23
N PRO A 29 -5.33 27.09 1.04
CA PRO A 29 -4.39 26.10 1.60
C PRO A 29 -4.98 24.71 1.41
N SER A 30 -4.39 23.93 0.50
CA SER A 30 -5.08 22.77 -0.06
C SER A 30 -5.27 21.76 1.05
N SER A 31 -6.49 21.68 1.60
CA SER A 31 -6.98 20.44 2.15
C SER A 31 -6.64 19.36 1.13
N TYR A 32 -6.06 18.24 1.59
CA TYR A 32 -5.87 17.10 0.70
C TYR A 32 -7.18 16.83 -0.03
N PRO A 33 -7.17 16.63 -1.36
CA PRO A 33 -8.39 16.41 -2.12
C PRO A 33 -9.22 15.30 -1.46
N THR A 34 -10.53 15.44 -1.44
CA THR A 34 -11.39 14.38 -0.89
C THR A 34 -11.57 13.22 -1.85
N THR A 35 -11.29 13.44 -3.14
CA THR A 35 -11.38 12.46 -4.21
C THR A 35 -9.99 12.18 -4.78
N PRO A 36 -9.69 10.92 -5.16
CA PRO A 36 -8.42 10.60 -5.79
C PRO A 36 -8.25 11.37 -7.10
N PRO A 37 -7.02 11.81 -7.44
CA PRO A 37 -6.76 12.44 -8.73
C PRO A 37 -7.01 11.43 -9.86
N PRO A 38 -7.44 11.89 -11.05
CA PRO A 38 -7.61 11.01 -12.20
C PRO A 38 -6.29 10.32 -12.56
N PRO A 39 -6.34 9.09 -13.10
CA PRO A 39 -5.14 8.37 -13.49
C PRO A 39 -4.42 9.13 -14.61
N MET A 40 -3.27 9.70 -14.28
CA MET A 40 -2.41 10.43 -15.21
C MET A 40 -1.00 9.85 -15.22
N PRO A 41 -0.29 9.92 -16.37
CA PRO A 41 1.13 9.61 -16.39
C PRO A 41 1.90 10.45 -15.35
N PRO A 42 2.94 9.90 -14.71
CA PRO A 42 3.76 10.67 -13.77
C PRO A 42 4.31 11.94 -14.42
N SER A 43 4.14 13.08 -13.75
CA SER A 43 4.60 14.39 -14.25
C SER A 43 6.13 14.54 -14.25
N CYS A 44 6.83 13.70 -13.49
CA CYS A 44 8.29 13.67 -13.45
C CYS A 44 8.82 12.23 -13.39
N SER A 45 10.08 12.05 -13.79
CA SER A 45 10.74 10.76 -13.66
C SER A 45 11.07 10.44 -12.20
N LYS A 46 11.17 9.16 -11.86
CA LYS A 46 11.58 8.67 -10.54
C LYS A 46 12.87 9.33 -10.01
N ARG A 47 13.84 9.62 -10.89
CA ARG A 47 15.12 10.26 -10.50
C ARG A 47 14.96 11.69 -9.99
N HIS A 48 13.85 12.37 -10.32
CA HIS A 48 13.51 13.67 -9.74
C HIS A 48 12.99 13.55 -8.30
N ILE A 49 12.49 12.38 -7.91
CA ILE A 49 12.02 12.11 -6.53
C ILE A 49 13.21 11.76 -5.65
N TYR A 50 14.06 10.83 -6.09
CA TYR A 50 15.31 10.49 -5.42
C TYR A 50 16.31 9.86 -6.41
N THR A 51 17.60 10.10 -6.16
CA THR A 51 18.70 9.52 -6.94
C THR A 51 19.29 8.28 -6.28
N ASP A 52 19.30 8.23 -4.95
CA ASP A 52 19.83 7.13 -4.15
C ASP A 52 18.86 6.77 -3.03
N THR A 53 18.79 5.48 -2.64
CA THR A 53 17.86 5.02 -1.61
C THR A 53 18.25 5.40 -0.19
N SER A 54 19.51 5.80 0.04
CA SER A 54 20.01 6.26 1.35
C SER A 54 19.24 7.46 1.89
N VAL A 55 18.56 8.23 1.04
CA VAL A 55 17.66 9.32 1.46
C VAL A 55 16.53 8.82 2.38
N PHE A 56 16.17 7.54 2.28
CA PHE A 56 15.14 6.92 3.11
C PHE A 56 15.69 6.25 4.38
N THR A 57 16.98 6.35 4.68
CA THR A 57 17.60 5.63 5.81
C THR A 57 16.91 5.93 7.14
N GLN A 58 16.63 7.20 7.42
CA GLN A 58 15.96 7.61 8.67
C GLN A 58 14.52 7.09 8.73
N ILE A 59 13.80 7.17 7.61
CA ILE A 59 12.43 6.65 7.48
C ILE A 59 12.40 5.13 7.71
N ASP A 60 13.35 4.40 7.10
CA ASP A 60 13.44 2.95 7.22
C ASP A 60 13.78 2.52 8.65
N GLN A 61 14.70 3.21 9.32
CA GLN A 61 15.08 2.96 10.71
C GLN A 61 13.91 3.20 11.66
N LEU A 62 13.16 4.29 11.47
CA LEU A 62 11.95 4.58 12.23
C LEU A 62 10.91 3.48 12.05
N ALA A 63 10.64 3.06 10.81
CA ALA A 63 9.67 2.00 10.52
C ALA A 63 10.07 0.66 11.15
N VAL A 64 11.36 0.32 11.18
CA VAL A 64 11.88 -0.88 11.86
C VAL A 64 11.67 -0.77 13.38
N SER A 65 12.00 0.39 13.97
CA SER A 65 11.79 0.63 15.41
C SER A 65 10.32 0.50 15.79
N VAL A 66 9.42 1.18 15.06
CA VAL A 66 7.97 1.10 15.27
C VAL A 66 7.45 -0.33 15.06
N ALA A 67 8.04 -1.10 14.15
CA ALA A 67 7.64 -2.49 13.93
C ALA A 67 7.95 -3.42 15.12
N SER A 68 8.87 -3.06 16.01
CA SER A 68 9.11 -3.80 17.26
C SER A 68 8.15 -3.43 18.40
N GLN A 69 7.35 -2.37 18.24
CA GLN A 69 6.41 -1.89 19.24
C GLN A 69 5.02 -2.48 19.01
N GLU A 70 4.24 -2.58 20.08
CA GLU A 70 2.83 -2.93 20.02
C GLU A 70 2.00 -1.66 19.82
N MET A 71 1.45 -1.48 18.62
CA MET A 71 0.56 -0.38 18.28
C MET A 71 -0.88 -0.88 18.28
N GLN A 72 -1.73 -0.24 19.08
CA GLN A 72 -3.11 -0.72 19.28
C GLN A 72 -4.09 -0.15 18.25
N THR A 73 -3.77 1.01 17.67
CA THR A 73 -4.65 1.71 16.72
C THR A 73 -3.93 2.09 15.43
N PHE A 74 -4.68 2.18 14.34
CA PHE A 74 -4.16 2.67 13.05
C PHE A 74 -3.62 4.10 13.16
N THR A 75 -4.33 4.98 13.86
CA THR A 75 -3.94 6.38 14.03
C THR A 75 -2.60 6.51 14.75
N GLU A 76 -2.39 5.75 15.82
CA GLU A 76 -1.13 5.74 16.56
C GLU A 76 0.02 5.20 15.72
N LEU A 77 -0.20 4.06 15.05
CA LEU A 77 0.77 3.45 14.16
C LEU A 77 1.21 4.44 13.07
N VAL A 78 0.25 5.02 12.34
CA VAL A 78 0.56 5.90 11.21
C VAL A 78 1.22 7.19 11.69
N ARG A 79 0.72 7.81 12.77
CA ARG A 79 1.35 9.01 13.35
C ARG A 79 2.82 8.74 13.70
N SER A 80 3.11 7.57 14.26
CA SER A 80 4.48 7.16 14.62
C SER A 80 5.34 6.92 13.38
N LEU A 81 4.80 6.26 12.34
CA LEU A 81 5.51 6.00 11.09
C LEU A 81 5.81 7.28 10.29
N THR A 82 4.92 8.28 10.36
CA THR A 82 5.03 9.49 9.52
C THR A 82 5.57 10.71 10.27
N ALA A 83 6.00 10.57 11.53
CA ALA A 83 6.41 11.70 12.38
C ALA A 83 7.55 12.57 11.79
N GLY A 84 8.42 11.97 10.96
CA GLY A 84 9.52 12.67 10.28
C GLY A 84 9.37 12.74 8.75
N ALA A 85 8.20 12.41 8.21
CA ALA A 85 7.98 12.39 6.76
C ALA A 85 7.85 13.82 6.21
N ARG A 86 8.59 14.13 5.14
CA ARG A 86 8.57 15.46 4.49
C ARG A 86 7.81 15.46 3.17
N SER A 87 7.47 14.28 2.67
CA SER A 87 6.76 14.08 1.41
C SER A 87 5.84 12.86 1.51
N ASP A 88 4.89 12.75 0.58
CA ASP A 88 4.06 11.56 0.47
C ASP A 88 4.86 10.30 0.15
N VAL A 89 5.98 10.46 -0.55
CA VAL A 89 6.91 9.35 -0.82
C VAL A 89 7.53 8.85 0.47
N ASP A 90 7.89 9.74 1.41
CA ASP A 90 8.38 9.34 2.73
C ASP A 90 7.31 8.57 3.52
N LYS A 91 6.06 9.06 3.52
CA LYS A 91 4.94 8.38 4.21
C LYS A 91 4.68 6.99 3.62
N ALA A 92 4.58 6.90 2.29
CA ALA A 92 4.39 5.64 1.58
C ALA A 92 5.55 4.67 1.83
N ARG A 93 6.80 5.20 1.87
CA ARG A 93 8.00 4.41 2.20
C ARG A 93 7.95 3.86 3.62
N ALA A 94 7.58 4.69 4.61
CA ALA A 94 7.47 4.27 6.01
C ALA A 94 6.47 3.13 6.18
N ILE A 95 5.28 3.27 5.60
CA ILE A 95 4.21 2.26 5.62
C ILE A 95 4.70 0.97 4.93
N TYR A 96 5.24 1.08 3.71
CA TYR A 96 5.76 -0.08 2.97
C TYR A 96 6.85 -0.80 3.78
N ARG A 97 7.77 -0.04 4.39
CA ARG A 97 8.84 -0.62 5.17
C ARG A 97 8.30 -1.32 6.41
N TRP A 98 7.36 -0.71 7.14
CA TRP A 98 6.72 -1.34 8.28
C TRP A 98 6.04 -2.66 7.93
N ILE A 99 5.29 -2.73 6.82
CA ILE A 99 4.66 -3.99 6.37
C ILE A 99 5.73 -5.05 6.05
N THR A 100 6.76 -4.68 5.31
CA THR A 100 7.74 -5.66 4.79
C THR A 100 8.71 -6.21 5.83
N VAL A 101 8.88 -5.54 6.97
CA VAL A 101 9.68 -6.08 8.08
C VAL A 101 8.89 -7.04 8.97
N LYS A 102 7.55 -7.08 8.88
CA LYS A 102 6.73 -8.04 9.62
C LYS A 102 6.87 -9.43 9.01
N ASN A 103 7.26 -10.40 9.82
CA ASN A 103 7.34 -11.80 9.41
C ASN A 103 6.12 -12.58 9.94
N LEU A 104 5.08 -12.69 9.12
CA LEU A 104 3.83 -13.36 9.50
C LEU A 104 4.00 -14.85 9.82
N ASN A 105 5.05 -15.51 9.33
CA ASN A 105 5.29 -16.92 9.61
C ASN A 105 5.63 -17.15 11.10
N VAL A 106 6.37 -16.22 11.71
CA VAL A 106 6.80 -16.33 13.12
C VAL A 106 5.87 -15.60 14.09
N MET A 107 5.12 -14.60 13.63
CA MET A 107 4.23 -13.83 14.49
C MET A 107 3.08 -14.69 15.03
N THR A 108 2.82 -14.55 16.32
CA THR A 108 1.61 -15.04 16.99
C THR A 108 0.63 -13.88 17.15
N PHE A 109 -0.66 -14.18 17.07
CA PHE A 109 -1.72 -13.17 17.18
C PHE A 109 -2.71 -13.62 18.24
N ASP A 110 -3.14 -12.69 19.08
CA ASP A 110 -4.24 -12.91 20.01
C ASP A 110 -5.54 -13.19 19.21
N PRO A 111 -6.29 -14.25 19.52
CA PRO A 111 -7.58 -14.52 18.88
C PRO A 111 -8.64 -13.43 19.14
N ASN A 112 -8.50 -12.64 20.20
CA ASN A 112 -9.48 -11.65 20.65
C ASN A 112 -9.13 -10.20 20.22
N LEU A 113 -8.24 -10.03 19.23
CA LEU A 113 -7.92 -8.70 18.72
C LEU A 113 -9.16 -8.00 18.17
N ASP A 114 -9.30 -6.71 18.50
CA ASP A 114 -10.32 -5.84 17.91
C ASP A 114 -10.17 -5.81 16.37
N LYS A 115 -11.27 -5.82 15.64
CA LYS A 115 -11.28 -5.68 14.18
C LYS A 115 -10.67 -4.35 13.71
N ASP A 116 -10.73 -3.29 14.52
CA ASP A 116 -10.10 -2.00 14.22
C ASP A 116 -8.66 -1.88 14.74
N ASN A 117 -7.86 -2.92 14.53
CA ASN A 117 -6.45 -2.98 14.94
C ASN A 117 -5.55 -3.36 13.75
N PRO A 118 -4.39 -2.70 13.54
CA PRO A 118 -3.40 -3.09 12.52
C PRO A 118 -2.98 -4.57 12.59
N MET A 119 -2.89 -5.12 13.79
CA MET A 119 -2.54 -6.52 14.04
C MET A 119 -3.64 -7.48 13.59
N SER A 120 -4.91 -7.07 13.63
CA SER A 120 -6.03 -7.87 13.10
C SER A 120 -5.98 -8.02 11.60
N LEU A 121 -5.57 -6.97 10.87
CA LEU A 121 -5.35 -7.09 9.42
C LEU A 121 -4.14 -7.97 9.10
N LEU A 122 -3.04 -7.84 9.84
CA LEU A 122 -1.87 -8.73 9.68
C LEU A 122 -2.24 -10.19 9.96
N ARG A 123 -3.07 -10.44 10.99
CA ARG A 123 -3.66 -11.76 11.28
C ARG A 123 -4.51 -12.25 10.12
N GLY A 124 -5.38 -11.40 9.59
CA GLY A 124 -6.22 -11.71 8.43
C GLY A 124 -5.39 -12.11 7.21
N ILE A 125 -4.27 -11.43 6.95
CA ILE A 125 -3.34 -11.77 5.87
C ILE A 125 -2.70 -13.15 6.13
N LYS A 126 -2.25 -13.41 7.37
CA LYS A 126 -1.68 -14.71 7.74
C LYS A 126 -2.64 -15.87 7.49
N TYR A 127 -3.92 -15.69 7.78
CA TYR A 127 -4.96 -16.72 7.61
C TYR A 127 -5.75 -16.61 6.30
N GLY A 128 -5.38 -15.68 5.42
CA GLY A 128 -5.92 -15.54 4.07
C GLY A 128 -7.32 -14.93 3.94
N THR A 129 -7.77 -14.18 4.95
CA THR A 129 -9.04 -13.42 4.90
C THR A 129 -8.84 -11.96 4.47
N GLU A 130 -7.59 -11.48 4.45
CA GLU A 130 -7.22 -10.11 4.10
C GLU A 130 -6.00 -10.12 3.17
N SER A 131 -5.72 -8.99 2.52
CA SER A 131 -4.57 -8.86 1.61
C SER A 131 -3.64 -7.70 1.98
N TYR A 132 -2.38 -7.78 1.57
CA TYR A 132 -1.42 -6.69 1.72
C TYR A 132 -1.88 -5.40 1.04
N HIS A 133 -2.63 -5.50 -0.06
CA HIS A 133 -3.14 -4.33 -0.77
C HIS A 133 -4.19 -3.57 0.03
N VAL A 134 -5.06 -4.31 0.73
CA VAL A 134 -6.07 -3.74 1.64
C VAL A 134 -5.39 -3.09 2.85
N LEU A 135 -4.41 -3.77 3.46
CA LEU A 135 -3.64 -3.20 4.58
C LEU A 135 -2.91 -1.92 4.18
N PHE A 136 -2.20 -1.93 3.05
CA PHE A 136 -1.47 -0.75 2.58
C PHE A 136 -2.41 0.43 2.28
N LYS A 137 -3.53 0.16 1.58
CA LYS A 137 -4.57 1.17 1.32
C LYS A 137 -5.13 1.76 2.62
N ARG A 138 -5.45 0.92 3.60
CA ARG A 138 -5.96 1.39 4.90
C ARG A 138 -4.93 2.23 5.65
N LEU A 139 -3.65 1.86 5.66
CA LEU A 139 -2.63 2.70 6.29
C LEU A 139 -2.44 4.03 5.56
N CYS A 140 -2.54 4.02 4.22
CA CYS A 140 -2.49 5.23 3.41
C CYS A 140 -3.61 6.22 3.75
N SER A 141 -4.85 5.74 3.96
CA SER A 141 -5.97 6.64 4.30
C SER A 141 -5.74 7.38 5.63
N TYR A 142 -5.17 6.70 6.64
CA TYR A 142 -4.79 7.35 7.91
C TYR A 142 -3.60 8.31 7.75
N ALA A 143 -2.76 8.12 6.73
CA ALA A 143 -1.62 9.00 6.42
C ALA A 143 -2.00 10.19 5.54
N GLY A 144 -3.27 10.29 5.15
CA GLY A 144 -3.77 11.29 4.20
C GLY A 144 -3.27 11.06 2.78
N LEU A 145 -2.98 9.81 2.40
CA LEU A 145 -2.59 9.43 1.05
C LEU A 145 -3.79 8.84 0.30
N HIS A 146 -4.04 9.33 -0.92
CA HIS A 146 -4.90 8.59 -1.84
C HIS A 146 -4.20 7.29 -2.23
N CYS A 147 -4.92 6.18 -2.05
CA CYS A 147 -4.44 4.88 -2.44
C CYS A 147 -5.64 4.01 -2.81
N ASP A 148 -5.58 3.42 -3.99
CA ASP A 148 -6.60 2.48 -4.46
C ASP A 148 -6.02 1.12 -4.84
N VAL A 149 -6.88 0.10 -4.78
CA VAL A 149 -6.52 -1.27 -5.18
C VAL A 149 -6.96 -1.45 -6.62
N ILE A 150 -6.00 -1.55 -7.53
CA ILE A 150 -6.24 -1.76 -8.95
C ILE A 150 -6.23 -3.25 -9.24
N LYS A 151 -7.26 -3.74 -9.92
CA LYS A 151 -7.33 -5.10 -10.49
C LYS A 151 -7.03 -5.01 -11.99
N GLY A 152 -6.18 -5.89 -12.49
CA GLY A 152 -5.84 -5.90 -13.91
C GLY A 152 -4.95 -7.08 -14.29
N PHE A 153 -4.18 -6.92 -15.36
CA PHE A 153 -3.25 -7.93 -15.85
C PHE A 153 -1.81 -7.45 -15.69
N SER A 154 -0.90 -8.35 -15.33
CA SER A 154 0.54 -8.03 -15.24
C SER A 154 1.41 -9.08 -15.95
N LYS A 155 2.51 -8.59 -16.54
CA LYS A 155 3.56 -9.44 -17.15
C LYS A 155 4.40 -10.05 -16.04
N SER A 156 3.84 -11.04 -15.36
CA SER A 156 4.46 -11.71 -14.21
C SER A 156 5.22 -12.97 -14.64
N ALA A 157 5.66 -13.78 -13.66
CA ALA A 157 6.40 -15.01 -13.93
C ALA A 157 5.61 -15.93 -14.87
N GLY A 158 6.26 -16.40 -15.94
CA GLY A 158 5.64 -17.23 -16.97
C GLY A 158 5.09 -16.46 -18.18
N TYR A 159 5.06 -15.12 -18.15
CA TYR A 159 4.75 -14.33 -19.35
C TYR A 159 5.87 -14.42 -20.38
N GLN A 160 5.52 -14.64 -21.65
CA GLN A 160 6.45 -14.59 -22.77
C GLN A 160 6.21 -13.31 -23.60
N PRO A 161 7.26 -12.54 -23.93
CA PRO A 161 7.12 -11.35 -24.75
C PRO A 161 6.40 -11.63 -26.07
N GLY A 162 5.43 -10.78 -26.41
CA GLY A 162 4.65 -10.89 -27.65
C GLY A 162 3.39 -11.74 -27.55
N ILE A 163 3.19 -12.48 -26.46
CA ILE A 163 1.96 -13.24 -26.23
C ILE A 163 0.88 -12.32 -25.63
N PRO A 164 -0.38 -12.37 -26.12
CA PRO A 164 -1.50 -11.66 -25.49
C PRO A 164 -1.86 -12.27 -24.13
N PHE A 165 -2.87 -11.74 -23.42
CA PHE A 165 -3.42 -12.37 -22.22
C PHE A 165 -4.65 -13.21 -22.61
N PRO A 166 -4.48 -14.51 -22.92
CA PRO A 166 -5.57 -15.33 -23.46
C PRO A 166 -6.66 -15.65 -22.43
N ASP A 167 -6.36 -15.52 -21.14
CA ASP A 167 -7.23 -15.89 -20.03
C ASP A 167 -6.82 -15.17 -18.74
N ASN A 168 -7.47 -15.55 -17.63
CA ASN A 168 -7.26 -14.94 -16.32
C ASN A 168 -5.95 -15.36 -15.61
N ARG A 169 -5.04 -16.14 -16.23
CA ARG A 169 -3.79 -16.60 -15.59
C ARG A 169 -2.86 -15.46 -15.18
N PHE A 170 -2.97 -14.32 -15.84
CA PHE A 170 -2.13 -13.14 -15.57
C PHE A 170 -2.87 -12.05 -14.79
N ARG A 171 -4.03 -12.36 -14.19
CA ARG A 171 -4.72 -11.43 -13.28
C ARG A 171 -3.84 -11.11 -12.07
N ASN A 172 -3.86 -9.85 -11.68
CA ASN A 172 -3.06 -9.34 -10.57
C ASN A 172 -3.76 -8.13 -9.93
N THR A 173 -3.44 -7.82 -8.68
CA THR A 173 -3.71 -6.49 -8.11
C THR A 173 -2.49 -5.81 -7.54
N TRP A 174 -2.57 -4.49 -7.50
CA TRP A 174 -1.57 -3.61 -6.95
C TRP A 174 -2.22 -2.37 -6.35
N ASN A 175 -1.45 -1.61 -5.57
CA ASN A 175 -1.85 -0.30 -5.10
C ASN A 175 -1.34 0.78 -6.06
N ALA A 176 -2.10 1.86 -6.21
CA ALA A 176 -1.68 3.09 -6.90
C ALA A 176 -2.12 4.31 -6.10
#